data_AF-H2Y397-F1
#
_entry.id   AF-H2Y397-F1
#
_cell.length_a   1.000
_cell.length_b   1.000
_cell.length_c   1.000
_cell.angle_alpha   90.00
_cell.angle_beta   90.00
_cell.angle_gamma   90.00
#
_symmetry.space_group_name_H-M   'P 1'
#
loop_
_entity.id
_entity.type
_entity.pdbx_description
1 polymer ?
#
loop_
_entity_poly.entity_id
_entity_poly.type
_entity_poly.pdbx_seq_one_letter_code
_entity_poly.pdbx_strand_id
1 'polypeptide(L)'
;LPDIEVQLATEREEKLLLQNDLDYEVARHTREQRAFTEEVESLREKFERKQTAFVNLQEEMEQLRTLHQEKLGETTQQHESEKQTLQQEKEKLTSEVTSLGKALQNSHNMLDGMQASMQSLQAKVKLHEEEMRREMEEKRKLEEQLGNLQQHLNNDEQKKSESSSQIKSLETEVLSLRSGLERSKMERDDAVTKFEENVRASASLLERVNQVEKESEDLRHELKLANELAEKRKKVMDQQAVESQENNAKFTERINALLLEHETSSAKSIENYESKVKILEETCKRQEQELIRMNHQDRVKTRELDTLQQQIRDQQSTLSSLENSSGWFERALKDAEKMAAEKEEDHLQQLEDAKSEHEKEMEFSSKEKEVEEAERQVALAMNETTTRDATIERMKQDVLDEVSKQKLIEKKGHQALKDLKKQLVMEKKRSEKLQEKMKEISSSNSNLDELLQVVDLNDKTTTGDGSSVSSFSFRDFISNKQNPDTSSQAGTSNLSSTPVATATVSKAESRDLLSRLTSVQQEKWNLEEKVRHLEESAGAMADELVEKTKLLQQYVHHTRADVHKMRSSNEELASRTFGNRVRSIITGQEEADVTNIRELNRKLTRMLEEEMTKNMAL
;
A
#
# COMPACT_ATOMS: atom_id res chain seq x y z
N LEU A 1 121.04 113.56 296.28
CA LEU A 1 119.59 113.24 296.34
C LEU A 1 118.92 113.50 295.00
N PRO A 2 119.00 114.69 294.37
CA PRO A 2 118.28 114.97 293.12
C PRO A 2 118.63 114.10 291.89
N ASP A 3 119.88 113.70 291.69
CA ASP A 3 120.34 113.12 290.41
C ASP A 3 119.62 111.83 289.95
N ILE A 4 119.10 111.04 290.89
CA ILE A 4 118.60 109.68 290.61
C ILE A 4 117.27 109.71 289.83
N GLU A 5 116.44 110.75 289.99
CA GLU A 5 115.14 110.82 289.31
C GLU A 5 115.27 111.14 287.80
N VAL A 6 116.35 111.84 287.39
CA VAL A 6 116.58 112.22 285.99
C VAL A 6 116.97 111.02 285.13
N GLN A 7 117.73 110.07 285.68
CA GLN A 7 118.13 108.85 284.96
C GLN A 7 116.95 107.87 284.76
N LEU A 8 116.00 107.81 285.71
CA LEU A 8 114.85 106.92 285.58
C LEU A 8 113.81 107.44 284.56
N ALA A 9 113.79 108.73 284.27
CA ALA A 9 112.96 109.31 283.22
C ALA A 9 113.49 108.95 281.82
N THR A 10 114.80 109.08 281.62
CA THR A 10 115.45 108.88 280.31
C THR A 10 115.39 107.43 279.82
N GLU A 11 115.70 106.43 280.66
CA GLU A 11 115.54 105.01 280.26
C GLU A 11 114.10 104.65 279.84
N ARG A 12 113.09 105.28 280.47
CA ARG A 12 111.68 105.00 280.14
C ARG A 12 111.27 105.57 278.79
N GLU A 13 111.86 106.69 278.38
CA GLU A 13 111.56 107.35 277.11
C GLU A 13 112.30 106.65 275.95
N GLU A 14 113.59 106.29 276.12
CA GLU A 14 114.34 105.49 275.15
C GLU A 14 113.69 104.11 274.89
N LYS A 15 113.23 103.44 275.96
CA LYS A 15 112.56 102.14 275.82
C LYS A 15 111.23 102.23 275.05
N LEU A 16 110.53 103.35 275.15
CA LEU A 16 109.25 103.57 274.47
C LEU A 16 109.47 103.90 272.98
N LEU A 17 110.55 104.60 272.63
CA LEU A 17 111.01 104.80 271.25
C LEU A 17 111.41 103.47 270.59
N LEU A 18 112.30 102.69 271.21
CA LEU A 18 112.76 101.40 270.67
C LEU A 18 111.61 100.40 270.44
N GLN A 19 110.54 100.47 271.23
CA GLN A 19 109.38 99.60 271.06
C GLN A 19 108.48 100.05 269.89
N ASN A 20 108.36 101.36 269.63
CA ASN A 20 107.68 101.89 268.44
C ASN A 20 108.39 101.49 267.14
N ASP A 21 109.72 101.62 267.08
CA ASP A 21 110.51 101.29 265.89
C ASP A 21 110.40 99.78 265.54
N LEU A 22 110.37 98.92 266.58
CA LEU A 22 110.19 97.48 266.40
C LEU A 22 108.80 97.13 265.86
N ASP A 23 107.74 97.72 266.41
CA ASP A 23 106.36 97.51 265.94
C ASP A 23 106.18 98.04 264.49
N TYR A 24 106.89 99.11 264.10
CA TYR A 24 106.88 99.62 262.74
C TYR A 24 107.46 98.63 261.72
N GLU A 25 108.67 98.12 261.92
CA GLU A 25 109.29 97.19 260.94
C GLU A 25 108.62 95.80 260.94
N VAL A 26 108.04 95.35 262.06
CA VAL A 26 107.16 94.16 262.06
C VAL A 26 105.92 94.39 261.20
N ALA A 27 105.27 95.56 261.33
CA ALA A 27 104.11 95.92 260.51
C ALA A 27 104.47 96.15 259.02
N ARG A 28 105.72 96.53 258.71
CA ARG A 28 106.24 96.63 257.35
C ARG A 28 106.52 95.26 256.74
N HIS A 29 107.32 94.40 257.39
CA HIS A 29 107.63 93.07 256.88
C HIS A 29 106.36 92.22 256.66
N THR A 30 105.37 92.35 257.54
CA THR A 30 104.07 91.67 257.40
C THR A 30 103.26 92.16 256.18
N ARG A 31 103.49 93.38 255.67
CA ARG A 31 102.92 93.84 254.39
C ARG A 31 103.68 93.26 253.20
N GLU A 32 105.01 93.37 253.19
CA GLU A 32 105.86 92.87 252.10
C GLU A 32 105.65 91.35 251.90
N GLN A 33 105.51 90.58 252.98
CA GLN A 33 105.27 89.13 252.92
C GLN A 33 103.91 88.77 252.32
N ARG A 34 102.85 89.58 252.52
CA ARG A 34 101.55 89.37 251.83
C ARG A 34 101.66 89.64 250.34
N ALA A 35 102.28 90.75 249.94
CA ALA A 35 102.40 91.14 248.54
C ALA A 35 103.08 90.05 247.68
N PHE A 36 104.18 89.46 248.17
CA PHE A 36 104.82 88.34 247.48
C PHE A 36 103.96 87.06 247.44
N THR A 37 103.11 86.82 248.43
CA THR A 37 102.21 85.66 248.44
C THR A 37 101.14 85.79 247.36
N GLU A 38 100.51 86.96 247.26
CA GLU A 38 99.50 87.28 246.25
C GLU A 38 100.06 87.24 244.81
N GLU A 39 101.30 87.71 244.61
CA GLU A 39 101.98 87.65 243.31
C GLU A 39 102.26 86.20 242.86
N VAL A 40 102.73 85.35 243.78
CA VAL A 40 103.01 83.92 243.51
C VAL A 40 101.74 83.17 243.14
N GLU A 41 100.62 83.39 243.83
CA GLU A 41 99.34 82.77 243.48
C GLU A 41 98.86 83.24 242.09
N SER A 42 98.96 84.54 241.80
CA SER A 42 98.58 85.11 240.50
C SER A 42 99.38 84.52 239.32
N LEU A 43 100.68 84.25 239.52
CA LEU A 43 101.52 83.60 238.50
C LEU A 43 101.18 82.12 238.33
N ARG A 44 100.87 81.42 239.43
CA ARG A 44 100.46 80.01 239.40
C ARG A 44 99.17 79.80 238.60
N GLU A 45 98.17 80.65 238.82
CA GLU A 45 96.90 80.60 238.11
C GLU A 45 97.05 80.89 236.60
N LYS A 46 97.93 81.84 236.23
CA LYS A 46 98.24 82.16 234.83
C LYS A 46 98.95 81.00 234.10
N PHE A 47 99.69 80.16 234.82
CA PHE A 47 100.34 78.98 234.25
C PHE A 47 99.34 77.86 233.94
N GLU A 48 98.49 77.48 234.92
CA GLU A 48 97.44 76.44 234.77
C GLU A 48 96.51 76.73 233.58
N ARG A 49 96.07 77.99 233.42
CA ARG A 49 95.22 78.43 232.30
C ARG A 49 95.93 78.33 230.94
N LYS A 50 97.27 78.47 230.88
CA LYS A 50 98.04 78.25 229.65
C LYS A 50 98.24 76.77 229.35
N GLN A 51 98.43 75.94 230.37
CA GLN A 51 98.61 74.50 230.20
C GLN A 51 97.34 73.85 229.65
N THR A 52 96.17 74.18 230.20
CA THR A 52 94.88 73.72 229.67
C THR A 52 94.62 74.20 228.23
N ALA A 53 94.90 75.47 227.92
CA ALA A 53 94.75 75.99 226.56
C ALA A 53 95.64 75.28 225.51
N PHE A 54 96.84 74.84 225.90
CA PHE A 54 97.74 74.10 225.01
C PHE A 54 97.25 72.68 224.70
N VAL A 55 96.75 71.96 225.72
CA VAL A 55 96.24 70.58 225.55
C VAL A 55 95.06 70.55 224.58
N ASN A 56 94.07 71.44 224.76
CA ASN A 56 92.89 71.50 223.88
C ASN A 56 93.29 71.76 222.40
N LEU A 57 94.27 72.64 222.16
CA LEU A 57 94.79 72.93 220.83
C LEU A 57 95.53 71.74 220.19
N GLN A 58 96.15 70.88 221.01
CA GLN A 58 96.77 69.65 220.53
C GLN A 58 95.71 68.61 220.15
N GLU A 59 94.63 68.48 220.92
CA GLU A 59 93.52 67.57 220.61
C GLU A 59 92.78 67.97 219.32
N GLU A 60 92.48 69.26 219.11
CA GLU A 60 91.90 69.75 217.83
C GLU A 60 92.81 69.45 216.63
N MET A 61 94.13 69.62 216.79
CA MET A 61 95.13 69.35 215.76
C MET A 61 95.22 67.86 215.36
N GLU A 62 94.98 66.93 216.30
CA GLU A 62 94.95 65.51 216.01
C GLU A 62 93.61 65.09 215.36
N GLN A 63 92.47 65.61 215.84
CA GLN A 63 91.15 65.38 215.24
C GLN A 63 91.04 65.89 213.79
N LEU A 64 91.62 67.06 213.50
CA LEU A 64 91.65 67.59 212.13
C LEU A 64 92.49 66.73 211.18
N ARG A 65 93.55 66.07 211.68
CA ARG A 65 94.40 65.19 210.87
C ARG A 65 93.72 63.87 210.53
N THR A 66 93.06 63.23 211.50
CA THR A 66 92.32 61.97 211.26
C THR A 66 91.18 62.18 210.27
N LEU A 67 90.37 63.23 210.46
CA LEU A 67 89.26 63.57 209.55
C LEU A 67 89.74 63.84 208.11
N HIS A 68 90.89 64.52 207.94
CA HIS A 68 91.43 64.80 206.61
C HIS A 68 91.95 63.53 205.93
N GLN A 69 92.59 62.64 206.69
CA GLN A 69 93.10 61.37 206.18
C GLN A 69 91.98 60.41 205.77
N GLU A 70 90.88 60.38 206.53
CA GLU A 70 89.67 59.59 206.23
C GLU A 70 89.02 60.05 204.93
N LYS A 71 88.76 61.36 204.77
CA LYS A 71 88.22 61.95 203.53
C LYS A 71 89.08 61.71 202.28
N LEU A 72 90.41 61.67 202.45
CA LEU A 72 91.33 61.38 201.35
C LEU A 72 91.15 59.93 200.84
N GLY A 73 90.89 59.00 201.77
CA GLY A 73 90.58 57.59 201.48
C GLY A 73 89.25 57.43 200.74
N GLU A 74 88.18 58.06 201.22
CA GLU A 74 86.87 58.06 200.56
C GLU A 74 86.98 58.54 199.10
N THR A 75 87.64 59.69 198.91
CA THR A 75 87.79 60.33 197.58
C THR A 75 88.60 59.45 196.60
N THR A 76 89.63 58.76 197.08
CA THR A 76 90.42 57.85 196.22
C THR A 76 89.70 56.55 195.91
N GLN A 77 88.96 55.98 196.87
CA GLN A 77 88.13 54.78 196.62
C GLN A 77 87.00 55.06 195.62
N GLN A 78 86.37 56.23 195.70
CA GLN A 78 85.30 56.63 194.79
C GLN A 78 85.79 56.72 193.34
N HIS A 79 86.90 57.42 193.08
CA HIS A 79 87.46 57.52 191.72
C HIS A 79 87.95 56.19 191.13
N GLU A 80 88.52 55.29 191.95
CA GLU A 80 88.93 53.97 191.44
C GLU A 80 87.71 53.11 191.07
N SER A 81 86.56 53.31 191.70
CA SER A 81 85.29 52.65 191.33
C SER A 81 84.69 53.18 190.02
N GLU A 82 84.67 54.51 189.82
CA GLU A 82 84.21 55.16 188.57
C GLU A 82 85.08 54.75 187.37
N LYS A 83 86.39 54.64 187.60
CA LYS A 83 87.37 54.19 186.61
C LYS A 83 87.14 52.74 186.18
N GLN A 84 86.69 51.86 187.08
CA GLN A 84 86.35 50.48 186.74
C GLN A 84 85.04 50.38 185.93
N THR A 85 83.99 51.12 186.29
CA THR A 85 82.71 51.09 185.55
C THR A 85 82.86 51.64 184.13
N LEU A 86 83.57 52.77 183.96
CA LEU A 86 83.86 53.35 182.65
C LEU A 86 84.72 52.42 181.76
N GLN A 87 85.65 51.65 182.35
CA GLN A 87 86.44 50.67 181.59
C GLN A 87 85.59 49.49 181.11
N GLN A 88 84.66 48.99 181.95
CA GLN A 88 83.71 47.94 181.54
C GLN A 88 82.76 48.40 180.43
N GLU A 89 82.25 49.64 180.52
CA GLU A 89 81.37 50.22 179.49
C GLU A 89 82.11 50.40 178.15
N LYS A 90 83.35 50.88 178.18
CA LYS A 90 84.24 50.97 177.01
C LYS A 90 84.50 49.61 176.36
N GLU A 91 84.75 48.57 177.13
CA GLU A 91 84.95 47.20 176.62
C GLU A 91 83.67 46.67 175.96
N LYS A 92 82.51 46.89 176.58
CA LYS A 92 81.20 46.53 176.04
C LYS A 92 80.92 47.23 174.71
N LEU A 93 81.07 48.56 174.65
CA LEU A 93 80.91 49.35 173.41
C LEU A 93 81.88 48.89 172.30
N THR A 94 83.12 48.57 172.66
CA THR A 94 84.11 48.03 171.69
C THR A 94 83.65 46.69 171.12
N SER A 95 83.05 45.81 171.94
CA SER A 95 82.49 44.54 171.47
C SER A 95 81.28 44.74 170.54
N GLU A 96 80.39 45.67 170.87
CA GLU A 96 79.19 45.99 170.08
C GLU A 96 79.57 46.58 168.72
N VAL A 97 80.49 47.55 168.66
CA VAL A 97 81.05 48.10 167.40
C VAL A 97 81.69 47.00 166.54
N THR A 98 82.43 46.08 167.16
CA THR A 98 83.07 44.96 166.44
C THR A 98 82.03 43.97 165.87
N SER A 99 80.91 43.76 166.58
CA SER A 99 79.80 42.92 166.09
C SER A 99 79.03 43.57 164.94
N LEU A 100 78.76 44.88 165.04
CA LEU A 100 78.08 45.67 164.00
C LEU A 100 78.93 45.77 162.73
N GLY A 101 80.25 45.95 162.85
CA GLY A 101 81.16 45.92 161.70
C GLY A 101 81.13 44.59 160.94
N LYS A 102 81.07 43.46 161.66
CA LYS A 102 80.90 42.13 161.03
C LYS A 102 79.53 41.97 160.38
N ALA A 103 78.46 42.46 161.01
CA ALA A 103 77.12 42.43 160.42
C ALA A 103 77.03 43.27 159.12
N LEU A 104 77.66 44.45 159.11
CA LEU A 104 77.73 45.33 157.94
C LEU A 104 78.51 44.67 156.79
N GLN A 105 79.66 44.06 157.08
CA GLN A 105 80.45 43.33 156.08
C GLN A 105 79.65 42.15 155.47
N ASN A 106 78.92 41.39 156.30
CA ASN A 106 78.06 40.31 155.81
C ASN A 106 76.93 40.83 154.90
N SER A 107 76.34 41.99 155.23
CA SER A 107 75.33 42.64 154.39
C SER A 107 75.90 43.10 153.05
N HIS A 108 77.10 43.69 153.04
CA HIS A 108 77.79 44.10 151.82
C HIS A 108 78.12 42.89 150.92
N ASN A 109 78.68 41.82 151.48
CA ASN A 109 78.96 40.57 150.75
C ASN A 109 77.67 39.96 150.15
N MET A 110 76.54 40.08 150.84
CA MET A 110 75.24 39.60 150.35
C MET A 110 74.69 40.48 149.21
N LEU A 111 74.85 41.81 149.30
CA LEU A 111 74.50 42.75 148.22
C LEU A 111 75.33 42.49 146.95
N ASP A 112 76.64 42.28 147.08
CA ASP A 112 77.50 41.96 145.94
C ASP A 112 77.10 40.62 145.29
N GLY A 113 76.77 39.61 146.10
CA GLY A 113 76.24 38.33 145.63
C GLY A 113 74.88 38.46 144.92
N MET A 114 73.98 39.31 145.44
CA MET A 114 72.71 39.64 144.77
C MET A 114 72.93 40.39 143.46
N GLN A 115 73.88 41.33 143.40
CA GLN A 115 74.20 42.08 142.19
C GLN A 115 74.82 41.19 141.11
N ALA A 116 75.72 40.28 141.47
CA ALA A 116 76.26 39.27 140.55
C ALA A 116 75.19 38.30 140.04
N SER A 117 74.27 37.87 140.91
CA SER A 117 73.11 37.04 140.53
C SER A 117 72.18 37.77 139.57
N MET A 118 71.87 39.04 139.84
CA MET A 118 71.05 39.91 138.98
C MET A 118 71.69 40.11 137.60
N GLN A 119 73.01 40.36 137.54
CA GLN A 119 73.75 40.44 136.27
C GLN A 119 73.72 39.11 135.50
N SER A 120 73.87 37.97 136.18
CA SER A 120 73.77 36.64 135.57
C SER A 120 72.37 36.36 135.01
N LEU A 121 71.31 36.73 135.74
CA LEU A 121 69.93 36.63 135.27
C LEU A 121 69.67 37.57 134.09
N GLN A 122 70.15 38.81 134.13
CA GLN A 122 69.99 39.77 133.03
C GLN A 122 70.72 39.31 131.75
N ALA A 123 71.88 38.64 131.88
CA ALA A 123 72.56 38.02 130.75
C ALA A 123 71.78 36.83 130.18
N LYS A 124 71.20 35.97 131.04
CA LYS A 124 70.34 34.85 130.61
C LYS A 124 69.06 35.32 129.91
N VAL A 125 68.42 36.37 130.41
CA VAL A 125 67.24 36.97 129.76
C VAL A 125 67.59 37.46 128.36
N LYS A 126 68.69 38.21 128.18
CA LYS A 126 69.14 38.67 126.85
C LYS A 126 69.42 37.52 125.88
N LEU A 127 70.11 36.47 126.34
CA LEU A 127 70.34 35.28 125.51
C LEU A 127 69.03 34.61 125.09
N HIS A 128 68.06 34.53 126.00
CA HIS A 128 66.75 33.95 125.70
C HIS A 128 65.88 34.83 124.80
N GLU A 129 65.98 36.16 124.91
CA GLU A 129 65.39 37.13 123.97
C GLU A 129 66.00 36.96 122.56
N GLU A 130 67.31 36.73 122.46
CA GLU A 130 67.99 36.44 121.20
C GLU A 130 67.66 35.05 120.62
N GLU A 131 67.42 34.04 121.47
CA GLU A 131 66.92 32.73 121.07
C GLU A 131 65.50 32.82 120.53
N MET A 132 64.57 33.40 121.30
CA MET A 132 63.17 33.59 120.89
C MET A 132 63.07 34.43 119.60
N ARG A 133 63.94 35.43 119.42
CA ARG A 133 64.02 36.20 118.18
C ARG A 133 64.54 35.39 116.98
N ARG A 134 65.46 34.42 117.22
CA ARG A 134 65.89 33.47 116.18
C ARG A 134 64.77 32.50 115.81
N GLU A 135 64.14 31.86 116.80
CA GLU A 135 63.01 30.94 116.58
C GLU A 135 61.84 31.63 115.86
N MET A 136 61.51 32.88 116.21
CA MET A 136 60.45 33.64 115.53
C MET A 136 60.80 33.99 114.07
N GLU A 137 62.07 34.28 113.76
CA GLU A 137 62.52 34.54 112.38
C GLU A 137 62.64 33.24 111.56
N GLU A 138 62.97 32.11 112.19
CA GLU A 138 62.92 30.78 111.57
C GLU A 138 61.48 30.35 111.31
N LYS A 139 60.57 30.54 112.27
CA LYS A 139 59.13 30.34 112.10
C LYS A 139 58.58 31.20 110.96
N ARG A 140 58.94 32.49 110.89
CA ARG A 140 58.54 33.39 109.80
C ARG A 140 59.01 32.88 108.44
N LYS A 141 60.25 32.37 108.34
CA LYS A 141 60.78 31.74 107.11
C LYS A 141 60.06 30.44 106.75
N LEU A 142 59.70 29.62 107.73
CA LEU A 142 58.93 28.39 107.51
C LEU A 142 57.49 28.69 107.05
N GLU A 143 56.86 29.74 107.60
CA GLU A 143 55.55 30.23 107.15
C GLU A 143 55.63 30.79 105.71
N GLU A 144 56.69 31.53 105.38
CA GLU A 144 56.97 32.03 104.02
C GLU A 144 57.21 30.87 103.03
N GLN A 145 57.99 29.86 103.41
CA GLN A 145 58.21 28.64 102.62
C GLN A 145 56.92 27.83 102.44
N LEU A 146 56.11 27.68 103.49
CA LEU A 146 54.82 26.98 103.42
C LEU A 146 53.83 27.71 102.51
N GLY A 147 53.77 29.04 102.57
CA GLY A 147 52.97 29.87 101.66
C GLY A 147 53.39 29.69 100.20
N ASN A 148 54.69 29.73 99.93
CA ASN A 148 55.24 29.48 98.59
C ASN A 148 54.92 28.06 98.10
N LEU A 149 55.07 27.02 98.95
CA LEU A 149 54.72 25.64 98.60
C LEU A 149 53.22 25.47 98.33
N GLN A 150 52.35 26.11 99.12
CA GLN A 150 50.91 26.09 98.87
C GLN A 150 50.56 26.80 97.55
N GLN A 151 51.22 27.91 97.23
CA GLN A 151 51.04 28.60 95.94
C GLN A 151 51.50 27.72 94.77
N HIS A 152 52.64 27.02 94.90
CA HIS A 152 53.11 26.05 93.90
C HIS A 152 52.12 24.90 93.71
N LEU A 153 51.60 24.32 94.80
CA LEU A 153 50.60 23.26 94.75
C LEU A 153 49.32 23.72 94.03
N ASN A 154 48.77 24.87 94.41
CA ASN A 154 47.58 25.45 93.77
C ASN A 154 47.82 25.70 92.26
N ASN A 155 48.99 26.21 91.88
CA ASN A 155 49.36 26.45 90.48
C ASN A 155 49.46 25.14 89.68
N ASP A 156 49.98 24.07 90.27
CA ASP A 156 50.12 22.77 89.60
C ASP A 156 48.79 22.00 89.55
N GLU A 157 47.89 22.18 90.54
CA GLU A 157 46.49 21.73 90.45
C GLU A 157 45.72 22.46 89.34
N GLN A 158 45.91 23.77 89.19
CA GLN A 158 45.33 24.54 88.08
C GLN A 158 45.84 24.02 86.73
N LYS A 159 47.16 23.91 86.52
CA LYS A 159 47.74 23.36 85.28
C LYS A 159 47.24 21.94 84.98
N LYS A 160 47.05 21.11 86.00
CA LYS A 160 46.51 19.75 85.88
C LYS A 160 45.03 19.77 85.45
N SER A 161 44.25 20.72 85.95
CA SER A 161 42.85 20.95 85.54
C SER A 161 42.78 21.42 84.08
N GLU A 162 43.59 22.40 83.70
CA GLU A 162 43.72 22.91 82.33
C GLU A 162 44.21 21.84 81.34
N SER A 163 45.20 21.03 81.74
CA SER A 163 45.65 19.88 80.95
C SER A 163 44.54 18.83 80.80
N SER A 164 43.75 18.58 81.85
CA SER A 164 42.63 17.63 81.80
C SER A 164 41.48 18.13 80.90
N SER A 165 41.17 19.42 80.89
CA SER A 165 40.16 19.97 79.98
C SER A 165 40.66 20.01 78.53
N GLN A 166 41.94 20.31 78.29
CA GLN A 166 42.56 20.22 76.97
C GLN A 166 42.58 18.78 76.43
N ILE A 167 42.93 17.79 77.25
CA ILE A 167 42.88 16.37 76.87
C ILE A 167 41.45 15.99 76.47
N LYS A 168 40.44 16.32 77.27
CA LYS A 168 39.02 16.05 76.94
C LYS A 168 38.58 16.71 75.64
N SER A 169 39.03 17.95 75.39
CA SER A 169 38.75 18.64 74.13
C SER A 169 39.34 17.88 72.94
N LEU A 170 40.61 17.48 73.02
CA LEU A 170 41.29 16.70 71.97
C LEU A 170 40.67 15.30 71.80
N GLU A 171 40.22 14.65 72.88
CA GLU A 171 39.47 13.39 72.80
C GLU A 171 38.15 13.57 72.02
N THR A 172 37.38 14.64 72.28
CA THR A 172 36.15 14.92 71.50
C THR A 172 36.43 15.28 70.05
N GLU A 173 37.52 15.99 69.77
CA GLU A 173 37.95 16.31 68.40
C GLU A 173 38.37 15.04 67.64
N VAL A 174 39.18 14.16 68.25
CA VAL A 174 39.58 12.87 67.66
C VAL A 174 38.37 11.97 67.41
N LEU A 175 37.38 11.93 68.30
CA LEU A 175 36.13 11.20 68.08
C LEU A 175 35.30 11.81 66.94
N SER A 176 35.20 13.15 66.87
CA SER A 176 34.53 13.86 65.78
C SER A 176 35.19 13.57 64.42
N LEU A 177 36.52 13.70 64.33
CA LEU A 177 37.30 13.42 63.13
C LEU A 177 37.20 11.94 62.70
N ARG A 178 37.21 11.00 63.64
CA ARG A 178 36.94 9.57 63.34
C ARG A 178 35.54 9.38 62.76
N SER A 179 34.51 10.03 63.31
CA SER A 179 33.15 9.96 62.76
C SER A 179 33.05 10.57 61.35
N GLY A 180 33.83 11.61 61.07
CA GLY A 180 33.90 12.27 59.76
C GLY A 180 34.60 11.40 58.72
N LEU A 181 35.72 10.78 59.10
CA LEU A 181 36.44 9.81 58.27
C LEU A 181 35.56 8.60 57.92
N GLU A 182 34.78 8.07 58.88
CA GLU A 182 33.93 6.91 58.61
C GLU A 182 32.75 7.26 57.69
N ARG A 183 32.11 8.43 57.88
CA ARG A 183 31.11 8.96 56.93
C ARG A 183 31.69 9.15 55.53
N SER A 184 32.87 9.76 55.42
CA SER A 184 33.57 9.93 54.14
C SER A 184 34.02 8.61 53.50
N LYS A 185 34.20 7.53 54.27
CA LYS A 185 34.33 6.18 53.70
C LYS A 185 33.01 5.69 53.14
N MET A 186 31.95 5.70 53.93
CA MET A 186 30.63 5.25 53.49
C MET A 186 30.21 5.98 52.21
N GLU A 187 30.33 7.31 52.16
CA GLU A 187 30.04 8.15 50.98
C GLU A 187 30.86 7.75 49.74
N ARG A 188 32.15 7.40 49.90
CA ARG A 188 33.02 6.94 48.81
C ARG A 188 32.62 5.56 48.32
N ASP A 189 32.32 4.65 49.24
CA ASP A 189 32.02 3.25 48.92
C ASP A 189 30.61 3.17 48.28
N ASP A 190 29.69 4.04 48.70
CA ASP A 190 28.41 4.37 48.04
C ASP A 190 28.59 4.97 46.63
N ALA A 191 29.68 5.71 46.38
CA ALA A 191 29.98 6.27 45.07
C ALA A 191 30.65 5.23 44.14
N VAL A 192 31.52 4.36 44.68
CA VAL A 192 32.14 3.26 43.95
C VAL A 192 31.09 2.25 43.48
N THR A 193 30.17 1.83 44.36
CA THR A 193 29.09 0.90 43.99
C THR A 193 28.20 1.46 42.88
N LYS A 194 27.77 2.73 42.97
CA LYS A 194 27.02 3.42 41.91
C LYS A 194 27.82 3.58 40.61
N PHE A 195 29.13 3.79 40.70
CA PHE A 195 30.01 3.86 39.52
C PHE A 195 30.13 2.50 38.83
N GLU A 196 30.33 1.41 39.58
CA GLU A 196 30.35 0.05 39.03
C GLU A 196 29.00 -0.35 38.40
N GLU A 197 27.88 0.04 39.01
CA GLU A 197 26.54 -0.16 38.44
C GLU A 197 26.39 0.58 37.11
N ASN A 198 26.84 1.84 37.04
CA ASN A 198 26.84 2.61 35.80
C ASN A 198 27.78 2.02 34.74
N VAL A 199 28.93 1.48 35.11
CA VAL A 199 29.83 0.76 34.20
C VAL A 199 29.18 -0.53 33.69
N ARG A 200 28.54 -1.32 34.55
CA ARG A 200 27.78 -2.53 34.17
C ARG A 200 26.62 -2.20 33.22
N ALA A 201 25.86 -1.14 33.49
CA ALA A 201 24.80 -0.65 32.61
C ALA A 201 25.36 -0.17 31.26
N SER A 202 26.47 0.59 31.28
CA SER A 202 27.13 1.07 30.06
C SER A 202 27.66 -0.07 29.18
N ALA A 203 28.20 -1.13 29.79
CA ALA A 203 28.64 -2.32 29.06
C ALA A 203 27.48 -3.06 28.39
N SER A 204 26.35 -3.22 29.09
CA SER A 204 25.14 -3.85 28.51
C SER A 204 24.51 -2.99 27.41
N LEU A 205 24.54 -1.66 27.53
CA LEU A 205 24.13 -0.76 26.45
C LEU A 205 25.05 -0.85 25.23
N LEU A 206 26.37 -0.96 25.42
CA LEU A 206 27.33 -1.15 24.34
C LEU A 206 27.11 -2.49 23.63
N GLU A 207 26.87 -3.57 24.37
CA GLU A 207 26.51 -4.89 23.82
C GLU A 207 25.22 -4.81 23.00
N ARG A 208 24.19 -4.09 23.49
CA ARG A 208 22.94 -3.88 22.74
C ARG A 208 23.15 -3.04 21.48
N VAL A 209 24.03 -2.03 21.51
CA VAL A 209 24.41 -1.25 20.31
C VAL A 209 25.09 -2.13 19.28
N ASN A 210 26.14 -2.88 19.67
CA ASN A 210 26.87 -3.78 18.77
C ASN A 210 25.92 -4.81 18.10
N GLN A 211 24.95 -5.32 18.86
CA GLN A 211 23.92 -6.24 18.34
C GLN A 211 22.99 -5.56 17.32
N VAL A 212 22.55 -4.31 17.57
CA VAL A 212 21.73 -3.53 16.61
C VAL A 212 22.52 -3.13 15.37
N GLU A 213 23.81 -2.81 15.50
CA GLU A 213 24.69 -2.53 14.37
C GLU A 213 24.81 -3.76 13.48
N LYS A 214 25.04 -4.95 14.05
CA LYS A 214 25.05 -6.22 13.33
C LYS A 214 23.69 -6.52 12.66
N GLU A 215 22.58 -6.38 13.39
CA GLU A 215 21.22 -6.52 12.85
C GLU A 215 21.00 -5.57 11.65
N SER A 216 21.56 -4.36 11.69
CA SER A 216 21.52 -3.41 10.57
C SER A 216 22.41 -3.83 9.39
N GLU A 217 23.58 -4.43 9.62
CA GLU A 217 24.45 -4.94 8.56
C GLU A 217 23.86 -6.17 7.85
N ASP A 218 23.30 -7.11 8.62
CA ASP A 218 22.61 -8.30 8.11
C ASP A 218 21.40 -7.87 7.23
N LEU A 219 20.53 -6.98 7.73
CA LEU A 219 19.39 -6.43 6.95
C LEU A 219 19.85 -5.64 5.71
N ARG A 220 20.96 -4.90 5.77
CA ARG A 220 21.55 -4.23 4.59
C ARG A 220 22.09 -5.23 3.57
N HIS A 221 22.51 -6.43 4.00
CA HIS A 221 22.92 -7.49 3.08
C HIS A 221 21.71 -8.13 2.40
N GLU A 222 20.67 -8.48 3.16
CA GLU A 222 19.43 -9.03 2.63
C GLU A 222 18.77 -8.07 1.63
N LEU A 223 18.70 -6.77 1.97
CA LEU A 223 18.15 -5.74 1.07
C LEU A 223 18.95 -5.61 -0.23
N LYS A 224 20.27 -5.83 -0.23
CA LYS A 224 21.06 -5.89 -1.48
C LYS A 224 20.68 -7.12 -2.32
N LEU A 225 20.57 -8.29 -1.71
CA LEU A 225 20.19 -9.53 -2.39
C LEU A 225 18.76 -9.45 -2.96
N ALA A 226 17.83 -8.84 -2.22
CA ALA A 226 16.46 -8.58 -2.67
C ALA A 226 16.43 -7.62 -3.87
N ASN A 227 17.20 -6.53 -3.84
CA ASN A 227 17.32 -5.60 -4.97
C ASN A 227 17.96 -6.25 -6.21
N GLU A 228 19.01 -7.07 -6.02
CA GLU A 228 19.58 -7.87 -7.11
C GLU A 228 18.56 -8.83 -7.74
N LEU A 229 17.74 -9.50 -6.91
CA LEU A 229 16.69 -10.39 -7.38
C LEU A 229 15.57 -9.62 -8.10
N ALA A 230 15.21 -8.43 -7.62
CA ALA A 230 14.24 -7.56 -8.28
C ALA A 230 14.74 -7.07 -9.66
N GLU A 231 16.00 -6.64 -9.77
CA GLU A 231 16.62 -6.28 -11.05
C GLU A 231 16.75 -7.48 -12.00
N LYS A 232 17.03 -8.69 -11.49
CA LYS A 232 17.02 -9.93 -12.29
C LYS A 232 15.60 -10.24 -12.80
N ARG A 233 14.57 -10.13 -11.96
CA ARG A 233 13.15 -10.31 -12.34
C ARG A 233 12.70 -9.29 -13.39
N LYS A 234 13.01 -8.00 -13.16
CA LYS A 234 12.71 -6.91 -14.09
C LYS A 234 13.31 -7.17 -15.47
N LYS A 235 14.60 -7.50 -15.55
CA LYS A 235 15.27 -7.83 -16.83
C LYS A 235 14.61 -9.00 -17.58
N VAL A 236 14.07 -10.00 -16.86
CA VAL A 236 13.31 -11.09 -17.49
C VAL A 236 11.95 -10.62 -18.01
N MET A 237 11.23 -9.75 -17.28
CA MET A 237 9.97 -9.16 -17.76
C MET A 237 10.19 -8.22 -18.94
N ASP A 238 11.22 -7.38 -18.91
CA ASP A 238 11.60 -6.47 -20.00
C ASP A 238 11.93 -7.28 -21.27
N GLN A 239 12.70 -8.38 -21.14
CA GLN A 239 13.00 -9.30 -22.23
C GLN A 239 11.74 -9.98 -22.79
N GLN A 240 10.84 -10.48 -21.92
CA GLN A 240 9.58 -11.09 -22.35
C GLN A 240 8.64 -10.08 -23.04
N ALA A 241 8.65 -8.82 -22.62
CA ALA A 241 7.89 -7.76 -23.28
C ALA A 241 8.43 -7.47 -24.70
N VAL A 242 9.76 -7.41 -24.86
CA VAL A 242 10.41 -7.25 -26.18
C VAL A 242 10.12 -8.46 -27.07
N GLU A 243 10.29 -9.69 -26.58
CA GLU A 243 9.98 -10.91 -27.36
C GLU A 243 8.51 -10.99 -27.77
N SER A 244 7.58 -10.59 -26.89
CA SER A 244 6.15 -10.49 -27.19
C SER A 244 5.87 -9.42 -28.27
N GLN A 245 6.49 -8.25 -28.17
CA GLN A 245 6.35 -7.18 -29.16
C GLN A 245 6.92 -7.59 -30.53
N GLU A 246 8.11 -8.20 -30.57
CA GLU A 246 8.70 -8.75 -31.78
C GLU A 246 7.82 -9.82 -32.43
N ASN A 247 7.26 -10.74 -31.64
CA ASN A 247 6.42 -11.82 -32.17
C ASN A 247 5.09 -11.26 -32.69
N ASN A 248 4.48 -10.29 -32.02
CA ASN A 248 3.32 -9.56 -32.53
C ASN A 248 3.63 -8.79 -33.83
N ALA A 249 4.82 -8.21 -33.98
CA ALA A 249 5.26 -7.59 -35.23
C ALA A 249 5.38 -8.63 -36.36
N LYS A 250 6.06 -9.77 -36.10
CA LYS A 250 6.20 -10.90 -37.05
C LYS A 250 4.85 -11.49 -37.46
N PHE A 251 3.89 -11.61 -36.52
CA PHE A 251 2.52 -12.04 -36.84
C PHE A 251 1.77 -11.02 -37.68
N THR A 252 1.87 -9.72 -37.36
CA THR A 252 1.26 -8.63 -38.14
C THR A 252 1.82 -8.59 -39.56
N GLU A 253 3.14 -8.71 -39.71
CA GLU A 253 3.81 -8.82 -41.01
C GLU A 253 3.33 -10.04 -41.80
N ARG A 254 3.23 -11.22 -41.17
CA ARG A 254 2.74 -12.43 -41.85
C ARG A 254 1.27 -12.34 -42.23
N ILE A 255 0.43 -11.70 -41.43
CA ILE A 255 -0.98 -11.42 -41.77
C ILE A 255 -1.04 -10.47 -42.98
N ASN A 256 -0.30 -9.37 -42.97
CA ASN A 256 -0.26 -8.42 -44.08
C ASN A 256 0.27 -9.07 -45.37
N ALA A 257 1.29 -9.93 -45.27
CA ALA A 257 1.80 -10.69 -46.41
C ALA A 257 0.75 -11.68 -46.98
N LEU A 258 -0.01 -12.36 -46.11
CA LEU A 258 -1.10 -13.26 -46.53
C LEU A 258 -2.28 -12.48 -47.15
N LEU A 259 -2.60 -11.29 -46.63
CA LEU A 259 -3.62 -10.42 -47.20
C LEU A 259 -3.21 -9.95 -48.60
N LEU A 260 -1.95 -9.54 -48.79
CA LEU A 260 -1.41 -9.13 -50.10
C LEU A 260 -1.31 -10.31 -51.08
N GLU A 261 -0.96 -11.51 -50.60
CA GLU A 261 -0.96 -12.75 -51.39
C GLU A 261 -2.38 -13.11 -51.87
N HIS A 262 -3.38 -12.99 -50.98
CA HIS A 262 -4.79 -13.19 -51.32
C HIS A 262 -5.31 -12.10 -52.27
N GLU A 263 -5.02 -10.82 -52.03
CA GLU A 263 -5.43 -9.69 -52.86
C GLU A 263 -4.85 -9.78 -54.27
N THR A 264 -3.55 -10.06 -54.41
CA THR A 264 -2.91 -10.24 -55.72
C THR A 264 -3.36 -11.52 -56.43
N SER A 265 -3.73 -12.58 -55.71
CA SER A 265 -4.36 -13.77 -56.29
C SER A 265 -5.79 -13.49 -56.78
N SER A 266 -6.57 -12.74 -55.99
CA SER A 266 -7.92 -12.29 -56.34
C SER A 266 -7.90 -11.38 -57.57
N ALA A 267 -6.99 -10.40 -57.62
CA ALA A 267 -6.81 -9.50 -58.77
C ALA A 267 -6.48 -10.28 -60.06
N LYS A 268 -5.55 -11.24 -60.01
CA LYS A 268 -5.26 -12.14 -61.14
C LYS A 268 -6.48 -12.98 -61.54
N SER A 269 -7.28 -13.43 -60.57
CA SER A 269 -8.51 -14.19 -60.84
C SER A 269 -9.53 -13.32 -61.59
N ILE A 270 -9.74 -12.08 -61.12
CA ILE A 270 -10.59 -11.06 -61.76
C ILE A 270 -10.10 -10.78 -63.20
N GLU A 271 -8.82 -10.47 -63.39
CA GLU A 271 -8.21 -10.21 -64.71
C GLU A 271 -8.43 -11.39 -65.69
N ASN A 272 -8.30 -12.63 -65.21
CA ASN A 272 -8.59 -13.84 -66.01
C ASN A 272 -10.08 -13.96 -66.37
N TYR A 273 -10.99 -13.65 -65.43
CA TYR A 273 -12.43 -13.68 -65.70
C TYR A 273 -12.86 -12.55 -66.64
N GLU A 274 -12.36 -11.32 -66.46
CA GLU A 274 -12.60 -10.18 -67.36
C GLU A 274 -12.10 -10.47 -68.78
N SER A 275 -10.87 -11.00 -68.90
CA SER A 275 -10.31 -11.44 -70.19
C SER A 275 -11.17 -12.52 -70.85
N LYS A 276 -11.68 -13.49 -70.08
CA LYS A 276 -12.57 -14.54 -70.58
C LYS A 276 -13.94 -14.01 -70.99
N VAL A 277 -14.52 -13.06 -70.23
CA VAL A 277 -15.77 -12.37 -70.58
C VAL A 277 -15.59 -11.59 -71.87
N LYS A 278 -14.49 -10.85 -72.03
CA LYS A 278 -14.18 -10.11 -73.27
C LYS A 278 -14.08 -11.03 -74.50
N ILE A 279 -13.38 -12.17 -74.39
CA ILE A 279 -13.26 -13.17 -75.47
C ILE A 279 -14.64 -13.78 -75.82
N LEU A 280 -15.51 -13.98 -74.82
CA LEU A 280 -16.87 -14.45 -75.02
C LEU A 280 -17.74 -13.37 -75.69
N GLU A 281 -17.66 -12.11 -75.26
CA GLU A 281 -18.35 -10.99 -75.92
C GLU A 281 -17.94 -10.84 -77.39
N GLU A 282 -16.64 -10.83 -77.68
CA GLU A 282 -16.10 -10.76 -79.04
C GLU A 282 -16.55 -11.96 -79.89
N THR A 283 -16.81 -13.11 -79.25
CA THR A 283 -17.31 -14.32 -79.92
C THR A 283 -18.82 -14.28 -80.15
N CYS A 284 -19.62 -13.80 -79.18
CA CYS A 284 -21.04 -13.56 -79.36
C CYS A 284 -21.28 -12.50 -80.45
N LYS A 285 -20.55 -11.38 -80.43
CA LYS A 285 -20.64 -10.32 -81.46
C LYS A 285 -20.30 -10.86 -82.86
N ARG A 286 -19.33 -11.78 -82.97
CA ARG A 286 -18.98 -12.46 -84.23
C ARG A 286 -20.08 -13.42 -84.70
N GLN A 287 -20.65 -14.21 -83.78
CA GLN A 287 -21.76 -15.12 -84.08
C GLN A 287 -23.04 -14.35 -84.45
N GLU A 288 -23.32 -13.23 -83.81
CA GLU A 288 -24.41 -12.31 -84.14
C GLU A 288 -24.23 -11.73 -85.56
N GLN A 289 -23.02 -11.28 -85.92
CA GLN A 289 -22.71 -10.84 -87.27
C GLN A 289 -22.88 -11.95 -88.32
N GLU A 290 -22.47 -13.19 -88.00
CA GLU A 290 -22.66 -14.35 -88.87
C GLU A 290 -24.16 -14.69 -89.05
N LEU A 291 -24.96 -14.60 -87.97
CA LEU A 291 -26.42 -14.79 -88.01
C LEU A 291 -27.13 -13.66 -88.78
N ILE A 292 -26.69 -12.40 -88.65
CA ILE A 292 -27.19 -11.27 -89.44
C ILE A 292 -26.87 -11.49 -90.93
N ARG A 293 -25.66 -11.95 -91.25
CA ARG A 293 -25.24 -12.28 -92.62
C ARG A 293 -26.08 -13.43 -93.20
N MET A 294 -26.29 -14.50 -92.42
CA MET A 294 -27.12 -15.64 -92.79
C MET A 294 -28.58 -15.22 -93.02
N ASN A 295 -29.17 -14.45 -92.09
CA ASN A 295 -30.55 -13.95 -92.23
C ASN A 295 -30.69 -12.99 -93.42
N HIS A 296 -29.66 -12.19 -93.73
CA HIS A 296 -29.64 -11.37 -94.95
C HIS A 296 -29.63 -12.25 -96.21
N GLN A 297 -28.77 -13.27 -96.26
CA GLN A 297 -28.69 -14.20 -97.39
C GLN A 297 -30.00 -15.00 -97.55
N ASP A 298 -30.62 -15.44 -96.46
CA ASP A 298 -31.90 -16.14 -96.52
C ASP A 298 -33.03 -15.20 -96.95
N ARG A 299 -33.05 -13.93 -96.51
CA ARG A 299 -33.97 -12.92 -97.08
C ARG A 299 -33.74 -12.65 -98.57
N VAL A 300 -32.52 -12.85 -99.09
CA VAL A 300 -32.28 -12.79 -100.54
C VAL A 300 -32.91 -14.02 -101.22
N LYS A 301 -32.64 -15.23 -100.71
CA LYS A 301 -33.29 -16.48 -101.19
C LYS A 301 -34.82 -16.42 -101.09
N THR A 302 -35.40 -15.82 -100.05
CA THR A 302 -36.86 -15.64 -99.92
C THR A 302 -37.38 -14.76 -101.06
N ARG A 303 -36.73 -13.63 -101.36
CA ARG A 303 -37.13 -12.79 -102.50
C ARG A 303 -36.95 -13.50 -103.84
N GLU A 304 -35.89 -14.28 -104.01
CA GLU A 304 -35.70 -15.13 -105.20
C GLU A 304 -36.84 -16.13 -105.33
N LEU A 305 -37.20 -16.84 -104.25
CA LEU A 305 -38.36 -17.74 -104.19
C LEU A 305 -39.69 -17.01 -104.43
N ASP A 306 -39.88 -15.80 -103.91
CA ASP A 306 -41.08 -14.98 -104.15
C ASP A 306 -41.19 -14.59 -105.63
N THR A 307 -40.06 -14.23 -106.28
CA THR A 307 -40.03 -13.95 -107.73
C THR A 307 -40.25 -15.20 -108.58
N LEU A 308 -39.72 -16.36 -108.18
CA LEU A 308 -40.00 -17.64 -108.82
C LEU A 308 -41.47 -18.05 -108.64
N GLN A 309 -42.06 -17.85 -107.47
CA GLN A 309 -43.49 -18.05 -107.23
C GLN A 309 -44.36 -17.08 -108.02
N GLN A 310 -43.91 -15.83 -108.22
CA GLN A 310 -44.60 -14.89 -109.10
C GLN A 310 -44.53 -15.38 -110.55
N GLN A 311 -43.35 -15.77 -111.05
CA GLN A 311 -43.20 -16.36 -112.39
C GLN A 311 -44.05 -17.63 -112.58
N ILE A 312 -44.15 -18.50 -111.57
CA ILE A 312 -45.03 -19.68 -111.59
C ILE A 312 -46.50 -19.27 -111.65
N ARG A 313 -46.93 -18.26 -110.87
CA ARG A 313 -48.31 -17.75 -110.89
C ARG A 313 -48.65 -17.04 -112.21
N ASP A 314 -47.69 -16.33 -112.80
CA ASP A 314 -47.82 -15.70 -114.12
C ASP A 314 -47.89 -16.78 -115.21
N GLN A 315 -47.04 -17.82 -115.15
CA GLN A 315 -47.09 -18.98 -116.04
C GLN A 315 -48.42 -19.73 -115.92
N GLN A 316 -48.91 -20.00 -114.70
CA GLN A 316 -50.22 -20.59 -114.46
C GLN A 316 -51.35 -19.73 -115.05
N SER A 317 -51.28 -18.40 -114.91
CA SER A 317 -52.22 -17.48 -115.55
C SER A 317 -52.17 -17.56 -117.08
N THR A 318 -50.97 -17.64 -117.69
CA THR A 318 -50.85 -17.84 -119.14
C THR A 318 -51.32 -19.22 -119.58
N LEU A 319 -51.10 -20.28 -118.78
CA LEU A 319 -51.59 -21.62 -119.05
C LEU A 319 -53.12 -21.64 -119.01
N SER A 320 -53.77 -21.10 -117.98
CA SER A 320 -55.23 -21.05 -117.95
C SER A 320 -55.84 -20.08 -118.96
N SER A 321 -55.11 -19.05 -119.41
CA SER A 321 -55.50 -18.26 -120.59
C SER A 321 -55.44 -19.10 -121.88
N LEU A 322 -54.37 -19.89 -122.06
CA LEU A 322 -54.21 -20.82 -123.17
C LEU A 322 -55.25 -21.95 -123.14
N GLU A 323 -55.54 -22.55 -121.98
CA GLU A 323 -56.59 -23.56 -121.76
C GLU A 323 -57.98 -22.99 -122.12
N ASN A 324 -58.29 -21.76 -121.69
CA ASN A 324 -59.53 -21.08 -122.08
C ASN A 324 -59.59 -20.82 -123.60
N SER A 325 -58.48 -20.44 -124.24
CA SER A 325 -58.43 -20.28 -125.70
C SER A 325 -58.55 -21.63 -126.43
N SER A 326 -57.92 -22.69 -125.90
CA SER A 326 -58.00 -24.06 -126.42
C SER A 326 -59.44 -24.56 -126.35
N GLY A 327 -60.13 -24.36 -125.22
CA GLY A 327 -61.55 -24.66 -125.07
C GLY A 327 -62.47 -23.79 -125.94
N TRP A 328 -62.00 -22.67 -126.48
CA TRP A 328 -62.74 -21.93 -127.53
C TRP A 328 -62.51 -22.58 -128.90
N PHE A 329 -61.26 -22.87 -129.28
CA PHE A 329 -60.93 -23.58 -130.52
C PHE A 329 -61.57 -24.97 -130.59
N GLU A 330 -61.60 -25.72 -129.48
CA GLU A 330 -62.16 -27.07 -129.37
C GLU A 330 -63.70 -27.07 -129.50
N ARG A 331 -64.38 -26.03 -129.00
CA ARG A 331 -65.81 -25.81 -129.26
C ARG A 331 -66.06 -25.44 -130.72
N ALA A 332 -65.29 -24.50 -131.27
CA ALA A 332 -65.40 -24.09 -132.67
C ALA A 332 -65.12 -25.23 -133.65
N LEU A 333 -64.18 -26.13 -133.33
CA LEU A 333 -63.93 -27.37 -134.05
C LEU A 333 -65.16 -28.28 -133.99
N LYS A 334 -65.70 -28.53 -132.80
CA LYS A 334 -66.86 -29.41 -132.60
C LYS A 334 -68.15 -28.90 -133.26
N ASP A 335 -68.36 -27.58 -133.28
CA ASP A 335 -69.48 -26.96 -133.99
C ASP A 335 -69.29 -27.07 -135.52
N ALA A 336 -68.06 -26.98 -136.02
CA ALA A 336 -67.74 -27.21 -137.44
C ALA A 336 -67.87 -28.70 -137.85
N GLU A 337 -67.45 -29.63 -136.99
CA GLU A 337 -67.67 -31.08 -137.15
C GLU A 337 -69.18 -31.40 -137.20
N LYS A 338 -69.98 -30.78 -136.33
CA LYS A 338 -71.43 -30.93 -136.33
C LYS A 338 -72.07 -30.38 -137.61
N MET A 339 -71.66 -29.20 -138.07
CA MET A 339 -72.14 -28.65 -139.36
C MET A 339 -71.69 -29.48 -140.58
N ALA A 340 -70.59 -30.23 -140.48
CA ALA A 340 -70.16 -31.16 -141.52
C ALA A 340 -71.06 -32.41 -141.53
N ALA A 341 -71.33 -33.00 -140.36
CA ALA A 341 -72.20 -34.16 -140.21
C ALA A 341 -73.65 -33.87 -140.67
N GLU A 342 -74.22 -32.72 -140.29
CA GLU A 342 -75.57 -32.31 -140.73
C GLU A 342 -75.66 -32.17 -142.25
N LYS A 343 -74.58 -31.74 -142.92
CA LYS A 343 -74.52 -31.70 -144.39
C LYS A 343 -74.33 -33.07 -145.04
N GLU A 344 -73.61 -33.98 -144.38
CA GLU A 344 -73.46 -35.36 -144.86
C GLU A 344 -74.80 -36.11 -144.80
N GLU A 345 -75.61 -35.87 -143.76
CA GLU A 345 -76.98 -36.37 -143.63
C GLU A 345 -77.93 -35.80 -144.71
N ASP A 346 -77.93 -34.46 -144.91
CA ASP A 346 -78.67 -33.80 -146.01
C ASP A 346 -78.30 -34.37 -147.40
N HIS A 347 -77.01 -34.60 -147.64
CA HIS A 347 -76.54 -35.16 -148.91
C HIS A 347 -76.92 -36.64 -149.11
N LEU A 348 -76.93 -37.44 -148.03
CA LEU A 348 -77.42 -38.83 -148.09
C LEU A 348 -78.92 -38.87 -148.38
N GLN A 349 -79.71 -38.00 -147.77
CA GLN A 349 -81.16 -37.92 -148.01
C GLN A 349 -81.46 -37.51 -149.47
N GLN A 350 -80.78 -36.48 -149.99
CA GLN A 350 -80.89 -36.07 -151.40
C GLN A 350 -80.49 -37.18 -152.38
N LEU A 351 -79.51 -38.02 -152.02
CA LEU A 351 -79.07 -39.16 -152.84
C LEU A 351 -80.13 -40.28 -152.87
N GLU A 352 -80.88 -40.48 -151.79
CA GLU A 352 -81.92 -41.51 -151.69
C GLU A 352 -83.20 -41.09 -152.44
N ASP A 353 -83.60 -39.83 -152.32
CA ASP A 353 -84.73 -39.27 -153.08
C ASP A 353 -84.46 -39.34 -154.60
N ALA A 354 -83.24 -39.01 -155.03
CA ALA A 354 -82.82 -39.09 -156.44
C ALA A 354 -82.82 -40.52 -157.00
N LYS A 355 -82.49 -41.54 -156.20
CA LYS A 355 -82.68 -42.96 -156.59
C LYS A 355 -84.17 -43.27 -156.73
N SER A 356 -84.99 -42.80 -155.79
CA SER A 356 -86.42 -43.06 -155.77
C SER A 356 -87.13 -42.48 -157.00
N GLU A 357 -86.71 -41.34 -157.53
CA GLU A 357 -87.22 -40.83 -158.81
C GLU A 357 -86.72 -41.66 -160.00
N HIS A 358 -85.43 -41.97 -160.07
CA HIS A 358 -84.85 -42.75 -161.17
C HIS A 358 -85.47 -44.16 -161.31
N GLU A 359 -85.80 -44.81 -160.19
CA GLU A 359 -86.44 -46.13 -160.18
C GLU A 359 -87.88 -46.09 -160.73
N LYS A 360 -88.62 -44.99 -160.50
CA LYS A 360 -89.96 -44.77 -161.07
C LYS A 360 -89.91 -44.44 -162.56
N GLU A 361 -88.89 -43.72 -163.02
CA GLU A 361 -88.72 -43.40 -164.45
C GLU A 361 -88.25 -44.62 -165.27
N MET A 362 -87.54 -45.57 -164.65
CA MET A 362 -87.27 -46.88 -165.26
C MET A 362 -88.55 -47.73 -165.44
N GLU A 363 -89.52 -47.68 -164.51
CA GLU A 363 -90.83 -48.32 -164.70
C GLU A 363 -91.63 -47.73 -165.88
N PHE A 364 -91.47 -46.43 -166.16
CA PHE A 364 -92.10 -45.74 -167.29
C PHE A 364 -91.66 -46.39 -168.62
N SER A 365 -90.36 -46.65 -168.78
CA SER A 365 -89.80 -47.16 -170.04
C SER A 365 -90.09 -48.64 -170.33
N SER A 366 -90.54 -49.43 -169.35
CA SER A 366 -90.82 -50.86 -169.57
C SER A 366 -92.23 -51.12 -170.10
N LYS A 367 -93.24 -50.45 -169.54
CA LYS A 367 -94.66 -50.71 -169.86
C LYS A 367 -95.09 -50.10 -171.20
N GLU A 368 -94.42 -49.05 -171.64
CA GLU A 368 -94.69 -48.39 -172.93
C GLU A 368 -94.27 -49.27 -174.12
N LYS A 369 -93.16 -50.02 -174.00
CA LYS A 369 -92.65 -50.92 -175.07
C LYS A 369 -93.48 -52.19 -175.28
N GLU A 370 -94.13 -52.71 -174.22
CA GLU A 370 -95.00 -53.90 -174.35
C GLU A 370 -96.26 -53.62 -175.17
N VAL A 371 -96.75 -52.37 -175.18
CA VAL A 371 -97.91 -51.96 -176.00
C VAL A 371 -97.52 -51.78 -177.47
N GLU A 372 -96.40 -51.10 -177.75
CA GLU A 372 -95.96 -50.82 -179.13
C GLU A 372 -95.58 -52.11 -179.89
N GLU A 373 -94.96 -53.09 -179.22
CA GLU A 373 -94.63 -54.38 -179.83
C GLU A 373 -95.89 -55.23 -180.13
N ALA A 374 -96.95 -55.09 -179.33
CA ALA A 374 -98.23 -55.78 -179.55
C ALA A 374 -98.96 -55.28 -180.80
N GLU A 375 -99.01 -53.97 -181.03
CA GLU A 375 -99.59 -53.40 -182.26
C GLU A 375 -98.74 -53.79 -183.50
N ARG A 376 -97.42 -53.84 -183.35
CA ARG A 376 -96.47 -54.17 -184.43
C ARG A 376 -96.63 -55.61 -184.94
N GLN A 377 -96.94 -56.58 -184.07
CA GLN A 377 -97.19 -57.97 -184.49
C GLN A 377 -98.43 -58.11 -185.38
N VAL A 378 -99.50 -57.35 -185.10
CA VAL A 378 -100.72 -57.36 -185.93
C VAL A 378 -100.47 -56.72 -187.30
N ALA A 379 -99.74 -55.61 -187.34
CA ALA A 379 -99.39 -54.92 -188.60
C ALA A 379 -98.50 -55.79 -189.52
N LEU A 380 -97.54 -56.52 -188.95
CA LEU A 380 -96.67 -57.41 -189.72
C LEU A 380 -97.45 -58.58 -190.36
N ALA A 381 -98.41 -59.17 -189.65
CA ALA A 381 -99.23 -60.26 -190.19
C ALA A 381 -100.09 -59.85 -191.41
N MET A 382 -100.64 -58.62 -191.41
CA MET A 382 -101.39 -58.10 -192.57
C MET A 382 -100.47 -57.67 -193.72
N ASN A 383 -99.26 -57.19 -193.44
CA ASN A 383 -98.31 -56.81 -194.50
C ASN A 383 -97.62 -58.04 -195.12
N GLU A 384 -97.48 -59.13 -194.38
CA GLU A 384 -97.00 -60.42 -194.91
C GLU A 384 -98.00 -61.11 -195.86
N THR A 385 -99.29 -60.76 -195.81
CA THR A 385 -100.27 -61.21 -196.82
C THR A 385 -100.19 -60.37 -198.08
N THR A 386 -100.28 -59.03 -197.98
CA THR A 386 -100.23 -58.12 -199.14
C THR A 386 -98.92 -58.20 -199.93
N THR A 387 -97.78 -58.40 -199.25
CA THR A 387 -96.46 -58.51 -199.93
C THR A 387 -96.26 -59.84 -200.64
N ARG A 388 -96.92 -60.92 -200.20
CA ARG A 388 -96.95 -62.20 -200.96
C ARG A 388 -97.74 -62.03 -202.26
N ASP A 389 -98.94 -61.46 -202.21
CA ASP A 389 -99.75 -61.19 -203.40
C ASP A 389 -99.06 -60.25 -204.40
N ALA A 390 -98.48 -59.15 -203.89
CA ALA A 390 -97.72 -58.19 -204.72
C ALA A 390 -96.45 -58.79 -205.34
N THR A 391 -95.87 -59.85 -204.76
CA THR A 391 -94.73 -60.56 -205.32
C THR A 391 -95.16 -61.60 -206.35
N ILE A 392 -96.31 -62.25 -206.14
CA ILE A 392 -96.90 -63.19 -207.10
C ILE A 392 -97.30 -62.49 -208.41
N GLU A 393 -97.93 -61.32 -208.37
CA GLU A 393 -98.23 -60.56 -209.59
C GLU A 393 -96.98 -59.99 -210.27
N ARG A 394 -95.96 -59.57 -209.50
CA ARG A 394 -94.67 -59.14 -210.09
C ARG A 394 -94.00 -60.28 -210.87
N MET A 395 -93.97 -61.49 -210.30
CA MET A 395 -93.46 -62.68 -210.99
C MET A 395 -94.27 -63.08 -212.24
N LYS A 396 -95.57 -62.74 -212.32
CA LYS A 396 -96.36 -62.91 -213.56
C LYS A 396 -95.98 -61.89 -214.63
N GLN A 397 -95.69 -60.64 -214.25
CA GLN A 397 -95.25 -59.60 -215.18
C GLN A 397 -93.82 -59.86 -215.69
N ASP A 398 -92.90 -60.29 -214.83
CA ASP A 398 -91.52 -60.62 -215.21
C ASP A 398 -91.46 -61.74 -216.28
N VAL A 399 -92.38 -62.72 -216.22
CA VAL A 399 -92.55 -63.78 -217.23
C VAL A 399 -93.04 -63.25 -218.58
N LEU A 400 -93.80 -62.15 -218.59
CA LEU A 400 -94.33 -61.50 -219.79
C LEU A 400 -93.25 -60.68 -220.52
N ASP A 401 -92.40 -59.98 -219.77
CA ASP A 401 -91.35 -59.13 -220.32
C ASP A 401 -90.07 -59.88 -220.71
N GLU A 402 -89.68 -60.95 -220.01
CA GLU A 402 -88.44 -61.69 -220.34
C GLU A 402 -88.55 -62.49 -221.66
N VAL A 403 -89.71 -63.12 -221.94
CA VAL A 403 -89.95 -63.80 -223.24
C VAL A 403 -89.99 -62.80 -224.40
N SER A 404 -90.48 -61.58 -224.14
CA SER A 404 -90.47 -60.47 -225.11
C SER A 404 -89.05 -59.98 -225.43
N LYS A 405 -88.11 -60.15 -224.49
CA LYS A 405 -86.70 -59.74 -224.61
C LYS A 405 -85.81 -60.75 -225.34
N GLN A 406 -86.03 -62.05 -225.13
CA GLN A 406 -85.22 -63.09 -225.79
C GLN A 406 -85.35 -63.10 -227.33
N LYS A 407 -86.48 -62.63 -227.88
CA LYS A 407 -86.67 -62.40 -229.33
C LYS A 407 -85.72 -61.37 -229.96
N LEU A 408 -84.97 -60.58 -229.18
CA LEU A 408 -84.13 -59.49 -229.70
C LEU A 408 -82.63 -59.81 -229.75
N ILE A 409 -82.17 -60.87 -229.08
CA ILE A 409 -80.76 -61.31 -229.11
C ILE A 409 -80.48 -62.30 -230.27
N GLU A 410 -81.52 -62.83 -230.91
CA GLU A 410 -81.43 -63.79 -232.02
C GLU A 410 -80.66 -63.30 -233.27
N LYS A 411 -80.39 -61.99 -233.44
CA LYS A 411 -80.00 -61.43 -234.76
C LYS A 411 -78.58 -60.89 -234.95
N LYS A 412 -77.69 -60.89 -233.95
CA LYS A 412 -76.24 -60.63 -234.16
C LYS A 412 -75.24 -61.59 -233.49
N GLY A 413 -75.70 -62.70 -232.89
CA GLY A 413 -74.82 -63.82 -232.51
C GLY A 413 -74.36 -64.70 -233.69
N HIS A 414 -75.01 -64.60 -234.85
CA HIS A 414 -74.93 -65.56 -235.95
C HIS A 414 -73.57 -65.61 -236.70
N GLN A 415 -72.58 -64.79 -236.33
CA GLN A 415 -71.19 -64.87 -236.85
C GLN A 415 -70.24 -65.62 -235.90
N ALA A 416 -70.52 -65.66 -234.59
CA ALA A 416 -69.86 -66.63 -233.69
C ALA A 416 -70.21 -68.08 -234.10
N LEU A 417 -71.39 -68.26 -234.70
CA LEU A 417 -71.87 -69.50 -235.33
C LEU A 417 -71.07 -69.94 -236.58
N LYS A 418 -70.00 -69.22 -236.98
CA LYS A 418 -69.21 -69.51 -238.20
C LYS A 418 -67.73 -69.82 -237.99
N ASP A 419 -66.99 -69.12 -237.12
CA ASP A 419 -65.53 -69.32 -237.00
C ASP A 419 -65.06 -70.06 -235.73
N LEU A 420 -65.73 -69.97 -234.59
CA LEU A 420 -65.47 -70.91 -233.47
C LEU A 420 -65.93 -72.34 -233.82
N LYS A 421 -66.77 -72.46 -234.85
CA LYS A 421 -67.08 -73.69 -235.59
C LYS A 421 -65.84 -74.32 -236.29
N LYS A 422 -64.70 -73.61 -236.39
CA LYS A 422 -63.38 -74.17 -236.73
C LYS A 422 -62.55 -74.55 -235.50
N GLN A 423 -62.69 -73.84 -234.38
CA GLN A 423 -61.96 -74.16 -233.15
C GLN A 423 -62.51 -75.42 -232.47
N LEU A 424 -63.83 -75.66 -232.47
CA LEU A 424 -64.38 -76.96 -232.01
C LEU A 424 -63.97 -78.14 -232.91
N VAL A 425 -63.60 -77.88 -234.17
CA VAL A 425 -62.99 -78.87 -235.08
C VAL A 425 -61.52 -79.17 -234.68
N MET A 426 -60.89 -78.32 -233.86
CA MET A 426 -59.59 -78.57 -233.23
C MET A 426 -59.70 -79.02 -231.76
N GLU A 427 -60.77 -78.69 -231.02
CA GLU A 427 -61.07 -79.35 -229.75
C GLU A 427 -61.51 -80.81 -229.98
N LYS A 428 -62.00 -81.15 -231.19
CA LYS A 428 -62.08 -82.54 -231.69
C LYS A 428 -60.71 -83.22 -231.91
N LYS A 429 -59.60 -82.49 -231.83
CA LYS A 429 -58.22 -83.03 -231.68
C LYS A 429 -57.71 -82.97 -230.23
N ARG A 430 -58.52 -82.48 -229.28
CA ARG A 430 -58.25 -82.55 -227.83
C ARG A 430 -59.12 -83.60 -227.12
N SER A 431 -60.27 -83.98 -227.70
CA SER A 431 -60.95 -85.24 -227.37
C SER A 431 -60.11 -86.50 -227.65
N GLU A 432 -58.94 -86.36 -228.28
CA GLU A 432 -58.00 -87.43 -228.60
C GLU A 432 -56.74 -87.43 -227.69
N LYS A 433 -56.55 -86.41 -226.85
CA LYS A 433 -55.52 -86.36 -225.78
C LYS A 433 -56.02 -85.48 -224.62
N LEU A 434 -56.52 -86.01 -223.51
CA LEU A 434 -56.48 -87.39 -222.96
C LEU A 434 -57.81 -87.59 -222.18
N GLN A 435 -58.53 -88.72 -222.16
CA GLN A 435 -58.32 -90.10 -222.66
C GLN A 435 -57.09 -90.88 -222.12
N GLU A 436 -56.51 -90.38 -221.03
CA GLU A 436 -55.43 -90.96 -220.22
C GLU A 436 -55.13 -89.94 -219.09
N LYS A 437 -55.92 -89.82 -218.03
CA LYS A 437 -56.95 -90.70 -217.45
C LYS A 437 -58.15 -89.80 -217.11
N MET A 438 -59.40 -89.97 -217.57
CA MET A 438 -60.12 -91.14 -218.10
C MET A 438 -60.14 -92.33 -217.13
N LYS A 439 -61.35 -92.76 -216.77
CA LYS A 439 -61.68 -93.67 -215.65
C LYS A 439 -61.39 -93.04 -214.28
N GLU A 440 -62.13 -93.29 -213.20
CA GLU A 440 -63.40 -94.02 -212.91
C GLU A 440 -63.82 -93.55 -211.48
N ILE A 441 -65.06 -93.57 -210.98
CA ILE A 441 -66.39 -94.02 -211.45
C ILE A 441 -67.44 -93.16 -210.66
N SER A 442 -68.51 -92.64 -211.26
CA SER A 442 -69.93 -93.08 -211.10
C SER A 442 -70.50 -93.10 -209.65
N SER A 443 -71.76 -92.73 -209.36
CA SER A 443 -72.90 -92.22 -210.16
C SER A 443 -74.12 -91.82 -209.28
N SER A 444 -75.18 -91.24 -209.90
CA SER A 444 -76.65 -91.41 -209.59
C SER A 444 -77.35 -90.86 -208.29
N ASN A 445 -78.32 -89.92 -208.44
CA ASN A 445 -79.72 -89.83 -207.87
C ASN A 445 -80.11 -89.56 -206.30
N SER A 446 -80.52 -88.33 -205.78
CA SER A 446 -81.64 -87.88 -204.74
C SER A 446 -81.86 -87.89 -203.02
N ASN A 447 -81.35 -87.07 -201.87
CA ASN A 447 -81.92 -86.47 -200.38
C ASN A 447 -81.35 -86.36 -198.69
N LEU A 448 -81.62 -85.31 -197.65
CA LEU A 448 -81.89 -84.91 -196.00
C LEU A 448 -81.14 -84.74 -194.39
N ASP A 449 -81.51 -83.77 -193.32
CA ASP A 449 -81.66 -83.24 -191.69
C ASP A 449 -80.95 -83.25 -190.05
N GLU A 450 -81.11 -82.34 -188.86
CA GLU A 450 -80.90 -82.34 -187.16
C GLU A 450 -80.79 -81.08 -185.89
N LEU A 451 -80.83 -81.09 -184.38
CA LEU A 451 -80.70 -79.96 -183.10
C LEU A 451 -80.70 -80.04 -181.31
N LEU A 452 -80.27 -79.08 -180.23
CA LEU A 452 -80.59 -78.65 -178.60
C LEU A 452 -79.56 -78.36 -177.19
N GLN A 453 -79.55 -77.88 -175.75
CA GLN A 453 -80.06 -77.04 -174.37
C GLN A 453 -79.21 -76.96 -172.81
N VAL A 454 -79.22 -76.42 -171.40
CA VAL A 454 -79.66 -75.38 -170.12
C VAL A 454 -79.08 -75.54 -168.44
N VAL A 455 -79.11 -74.93 -167.05
CA VAL A 455 -79.01 -73.66 -165.92
C VAL A 455 -79.05 -73.75 -164.13
N ASP A 456 -78.58 -72.86 -163.02
CA ASP A 456 -78.74 -72.78 -161.31
C ASP A 456 -78.14 -71.64 -160.06
N LEU A 457 -78.39 -71.48 -158.59
CA LEU A 457 -77.78 -70.55 -157.29
C LEU A 457 -78.19 -70.39 -155.55
N ASN A 458 -77.51 -69.76 -154.37
CA ASN A 458 -77.89 -69.16 -152.81
C ASN A 458 -76.93 -68.83 -151.33
N ASP A 459 -77.20 -68.07 -150.07
CA ASP A 459 -76.42 -67.78 -148.57
C ASP A 459 -76.88 -66.91 -147.08
N LYS A 460 -76.24 -66.71 -145.73
CA LYS A 460 -76.54 -65.90 -144.25
C LYS A 460 -75.59 -65.31 -142.86
N THR A 461 -75.91 -65.11 -141.41
CA THR A 461 -75.41 -64.08 -140.14
C THR A 461 -75.14 -64.25 -138.39
N THR A 462 -74.93 -63.24 -137.30
CA THR A 462 -74.37 -63.16 -135.69
C THR A 462 -74.91 -62.21 -134.31
N THR A 463 -74.57 -61.73 -132.92
CA THR A 463 -73.59 -61.40 -131.57
C THR A 463 -74.14 -61.12 -129.91
N GLY A 464 -73.77 -60.59 -128.55
CA GLY A 464 -72.84 -59.83 -127.35
C GLY A 464 -73.27 -59.67 -125.65
N ASP A 465 -72.93 -59.08 -124.31
CA ASP A 465 -72.03 -58.25 -123.13
C ASP A 465 -72.35 -58.26 -121.40
N GLY A 466 -72.01 -57.68 -120.05
CA GLY A 466 -71.24 -56.66 -118.94
C GLY A 466 -71.49 -56.65 -117.20
N SER A 467 -71.17 -56.00 -115.88
CA SER A 467 -70.39 -54.98 -114.76
C SER A 467 -70.51 -55.10 -113.00
N SER A 468 -70.22 -54.43 -111.69
CA SER A 468 -69.64 -53.23 -110.65
C SER A 468 -69.59 -53.19 -108.86
N VAL A 469 -69.02 -52.26 -107.84
CA VAL A 469 -68.91 -52.17 -106.13
C VAL A 469 -68.24 -50.91 -105.08
N SER A 470 -67.98 -50.46 -103.66
CA SER A 470 -68.18 -50.37 -101.97
C SER A 470 -67.26 -49.32 -100.87
N SER A 471 -67.04 -48.87 -99.45
CA SER A 471 -67.36 -48.64 -97.79
C SER A 471 -66.38 -47.71 -96.64
N PHE A 472 -66.19 -47.26 -95.22
CA PHE A 472 -66.59 -47.03 -93.59
C PHE A 472 -65.68 -46.18 -92.27
N SER A 473 -65.97 -45.79 -90.85
CA SER A 473 -65.11 -45.05 -89.56
C SER A 473 -65.51 -44.63 -87.86
N PHE A 474 -64.71 -44.10 -86.69
CA PHE A 474 -64.99 -43.62 -85.07
C PHE A 474 -63.97 -42.97 -83.73
N ARG A 475 -64.26 -42.31 -82.39
CA ARG A 475 -63.42 -41.85 -80.96
C ARG A 475 -63.99 -41.04 -79.48
N ASP A 476 -63.60 -40.46 -78.13
CA ASP A 476 -62.59 -40.11 -76.79
C ASP A 476 -62.95 -39.33 -75.20
N PHE A 477 -62.16 -38.97 -73.97
CA PHE A 477 -62.45 -38.26 -72.42
C PHE A 477 -61.46 -37.84 -70.97
N ILE A 478 -61.67 -36.96 -69.75
CA ILE A 478 -60.88 -36.65 -68.25
C ILE A 478 -61.12 -35.50 -66.87
N SER A 479 -60.70 -35.50 -65.43
CA SER A 479 -60.19 -34.41 -64.18
C SER A 479 -60.59 -33.97 -62.49
N ASN A 480 -59.78 -33.42 -61.33
CA ASN A 480 -59.94 -32.30 -60.07
C ASN A 480 -59.80 -32.14 -58.33
N LYS A 481 -59.44 -30.91 -57.65
CA LYS A 481 -59.79 -29.91 -56.40
C LYS A 481 -59.73 -29.80 -54.73
N GLN A 482 -59.28 -28.61 -54.12
CA GLN A 482 -59.70 -27.61 -52.96
C GLN A 482 -59.55 -27.62 -51.34
N ASN A 483 -59.75 -26.45 -50.62
CA ASN A 483 -59.40 -25.97 -49.18
C ASN A 483 -60.64 -25.35 -48.37
N PRO A 484 -60.75 -25.11 -47.00
CA PRO A 484 -60.22 -23.89 -46.24
C PRO A 484 -60.17 -23.81 -44.63
N ASP A 485 -59.50 -22.76 -44.09
CA ASP A 485 -59.74 -21.80 -42.94
C ASP A 485 -60.15 -22.04 -41.43
N THR A 486 -59.45 -21.28 -40.54
CA THR A 486 -59.81 -20.60 -39.24
C THR A 486 -60.06 -21.30 -37.87
N SER A 487 -59.38 -20.84 -36.78
CA SER A 487 -59.98 -20.06 -35.64
C SER A 487 -59.18 -20.00 -34.28
N SER A 488 -59.30 -18.85 -33.59
CA SER A 488 -59.30 -18.56 -32.12
C SER A 488 -58.32 -19.17 -31.06
N GLN A 489 -57.53 -18.26 -30.45
CA GLN A 489 -57.57 -17.84 -29.01
C GLN A 489 -56.77 -18.56 -27.89
N ALA A 490 -56.20 -17.70 -27.02
CA ALA A 490 -55.27 -17.88 -25.91
C ALA A 490 -55.63 -18.84 -24.74
N GLY A 491 -54.61 -19.26 -23.96
CA GLY A 491 -54.79 -19.83 -22.61
C GLY A 491 -53.51 -20.38 -21.96
N THR A 492 -53.22 -19.98 -20.72
CA THR A 492 -52.09 -20.43 -19.88
C THR A 492 -52.17 -21.90 -19.44
N SER A 493 -51.03 -22.54 -19.13
CA SER A 493 -51.00 -23.77 -18.30
C SER A 493 -49.73 -23.86 -17.43
N ASN A 494 -49.79 -24.65 -16.36
CA ASN A 494 -48.73 -24.82 -15.37
C ASN A 494 -48.86 -26.22 -14.73
N LEU A 495 -47.77 -27.01 -14.67
CA LEU A 495 -47.67 -28.40 -14.15
C LEU A 495 -48.55 -29.44 -14.91
N SER A 496 -48.16 -30.70 -15.14
CA SER A 496 -47.32 -31.62 -14.34
C SER A 496 -46.72 -32.81 -15.13
N SER A 497 -45.69 -33.45 -14.55
CA SER A 497 -45.23 -34.86 -14.68
C SER A 497 -45.78 -35.75 -15.82
N THR A 498 -44.95 -36.32 -16.71
CA THR A 498 -44.11 -37.55 -16.51
C THR A 498 -43.45 -37.94 -17.87
N PRO A 499 -42.55 -38.94 -17.96
CA PRO A 499 -41.48 -39.39 -17.05
C PRO A 499 -40.08 -39.48 -17.74
N VAL A 500 -39.03 -39.67 -16.92
CA VAL A 500 -37.69 -40.24 -17.24
C VAL A 500 -37.10 -40.01 -18.64
N ALA A 501 -36.10 -39.13 -18.70
CA ALA A 501 -34.87 -39.39 -19.45
C ALA A 501 -33.69 -39.00 -18.54
N THR A 502 -32.86 -39.98 -18.13
CA THR A 502 -31.63 -39.68 -17.39
C THR A 502 -30.62 -39.08 -18.36
N ALA A 503 -30.48 -37.76 -18.35
CA ALA A 503 -29.38 -37.09 -19.04
C ALA A 503 -28.06 -37.63 -18.48
N THR A 504 -27.36 -38.44 -19.27
CA THR A 504 -26.04 -38.96 -18.92
C THR A 504 -25.02 -37.84 -19.13
N VAL A 505 -25.04 -36.87 -18.20
CA VAL A 505 -24.02 -35.83 -18.07
C VAL A 505 -22.67 -36.54 -18.09
N SER A 506 -21.86 -36.22 -19.10
CA SER A 506 -20.58 -36.88 -19.35
C SER A 506 -19.68 -36.80 -18.12
N LYS A 507 -18.77 -37.75 -17.95
CA LYS A 507 -17.74 -37.66 -16.90
C LYS A 507 -16.80 -36.46 -17.07
N ALA A 508 -16.81 -35.82 -18.26
CA ALA A 508 -16.22 -34.52 -18.52
C ALA A 508 -17.13 -33.38 -18.02
N GLU A 509 -18.36 -33.27 -18.51
CA GLU A 509 -19.33 -32.25 -18.09
C GLU A 509 -19.59 -32.24 -16.57
N SER A 510 -19.61 -33.42 -15.94
CA SER A 510 -19.70 -33.57 -14.48
C SER A 510 -18.47 -33.01 -13.76
N ARG A 511 -17.28 -33.15 -14.36
CA ARG A 511 -16.04 -32.54 -13.85
C ARG A 511 -16.02 -31.04 -14.07
N ASP A 512 -16.50 -30.54 -15.20
CA ASP A 512 -16.54 -29.11 -15.50
C ASP A 512 -17.57 -28.40 -14.62
N LEU A 513 -18.73 -29.02 -14.37
CA LEU A 513 -19.71 -28.53 -13.40
C LEU A 513 -19.18 -28.55 -11.97
N LEU A 514 -18.45 -29.59 -11.55
CA LEU A 514 -17.78 -29.62 -10.23
C LEU A 514 -16.68 -28.56 -10.13
N SER A 515 -15.84 -28.42 -11.15
CA SER A 515 -14.77 -27.42 -11.23
C SER A 515 -15.33 -26.00 -11.16
N ARG A 516 -16.40 -25.73 -11.92
CA ARG A 516 -17.11 -24.44 -11.90
C ARG A 516 -17.82 -24.19 -10.56
N LEU A 517 -18.40 -25.22 -9.94
CA LEU A 517 -18.98 -25.12 -8.60
C LEU A 517 -17.91 -24.82 -7.54
N THR A 518 -16.75 -25.48 -7.59
CA THR A 518 -15.60 -25.19 -6.71
C THR A 518 -15.07 -23.77 -6.93
N SER A 519 -14.95 -23.32 -8.19
CA SER A 519 -14.53 -21.95 -8.52
C SER A 519 -15.51 -20.90 -7.98
N VAL A 520 -16.82 -21.09 -8.20
CA VAL A 520 -17.87 -20.20 -7.66
C VAL A 520 -17.93 -20.25 -6.13
N GLN A 521 -17.69 -21.41 -5.51
CA GLN A 521 -17.64 -21.53 -4.05
C GLN A 521 -16.40 -20.83 -3.45
N GLN A 522 -15.26 -20.85 -4.15
CA GLN A 522 -14.06 -20.09 -3.75
C GLN A 522 -14.25 -18.59 -3.96
N GLU A 523 -14.81 -18.17 -5.09
CA GLU A 523 -15.16 -16.77 -5.36
C GLU A 523 -16.15 -16.25 -4.30
N LYS A 524 -17.18 -17.04 -3.97
CA LYS A 524 -18.11 -16.75 -2.88
C LYS A 524 -17.39 -16.58 -1.55
N TRP A 525 -16.49 -17.50 -1.17
CA TRP A 525 -15.76 -17.42 0.10
C TRP A 525 -14.87 -16.15 0.15
N ASN A 526 -14.15 -15.85 -0.94
CA ASN A 526 -13.36 -14.62 -1.06
C ASN A 526 -14.23 -13.35 -0.95
N LEU A 527 -15.47 -13.38 -1.45
CA LEU A 527 -16.44 -12.29 -1.30
C LEU A 527 -17.01 -12.19 0.11
N GLU A 528 -17.34 -13.31 0.76
CA GLU A 528 -17.78 -13.34 2.17
C GLU A 528 -16.70 -12.82 3.12
N GLU A 529 -15.42 -13.12 2.86
CA GLU A 529 -14.28 -12.58 3.60
C GLU A 529 -14.06 -11.08 3.34
N LYS A 530 -14.19 -10.64 2.09
CA LYS A 530 -14.12 -9.22 1.74
C LYS A 530 -15.28 -8.41 2.34
N VAL A 531 -16.48 -8.99 2.45
CA VAL A 531 -17.61 -8.38 3.16
C VAL A 531 -17.30 -8.30 4.65
N ARG A 532 -16.81 -9.38 5.28
CA ARG A 532 -16.42 -9.39 6.70
C ARG A 532 -15.41 -8.27 7.02
N HIS A 533 -14.37 -8.11 6.22
CA HIS A 533 -13.39 -7.03 6.42
C HIS A 533 -13.97 -5.63 6.22
N LEU A 534 -14.97 -5.45 5.36
CA LEU A 534 -15.69 -4.19 5.22
C LEU A 534 -16.62 -3.93 6.42
N GLU A 535 -17.24 -4.96 6.99
CA GLU A 535 -18.05 -4.87 8.21
C GLU A 535 -17.18 -4.57 9.44
N GLU A 536 -16.03 -5.25 9.59
CA GLU A 536 -15.02 -4.99 10.62
C GLU A 536 -14.46 -3.55 10.51
N SER A 537 -14.11 -3.12 9.30
CA SER A 537 -13.60 -1.76 9.05
C SER A 537 -14.65 -0.67 9.27
N ALA A 538 -15.91 -0.90 8.87
CA ALA A 538 -17.01 0.01 9.12
C ALA A 538 -17.37 0.09 10.62
N GLY A 539 -17.29 -1.03 11.35
CA GLY A 539 -17.44 -1.07 12.80
C GLY A 539 -16.37 -0.24 13.51
N ALA A 540 -15.09 -0.49 13.19
CA ALA A 540 -13.97 0.28 13.75
C ALA A 540 -14.07 1.78 13.42
N MET A 541 -14.49 2.15 12.21
CA MET A 541 -14.71 3.55 11.83
C MET A 541 -15.90 4.18 12.58
N ALA A 542 -16.96 3.42 12.86
CA ALA A 542 -18.10 3.89 13.65
C ALA A 542 -17.71 4.11 15.12
N ASP A 543 -16.91 3.21 15.72
CA ASP A 543 -16.38 3.38 17.08
C ASP A 543 -15.42 4.57 17.17
N GLU A 544 -14.54 4.76 16.18
CA GLU A 544 -13.66 5.94 16.11
C GLU A 544 -14.45 7.26 15.98
N LEU A 545 -15.54 7.26 15.20
CA LEU A 545 -16.47 8.39 15.11
C LEU A 545 -17.19 8.66 16.43
N VAL A 546 -17.59 7.63 17.16
CA VAL A 546 -18.19 7.74 18.51
C VAL A 546 -17.16 8.28 19.51
N GLU A 547 -15.90 7.84 19.46
CA GLU A 547 -14.84 8.34 20.33
C GLU A 547 -14.46 9.79 20.00
N LYS A 548 -14.28 10.15 18.73
CA LYS A 548 -14.11 11.55 18.30
C LYS A 548 -15.28 12.42 18.72
N THR A 549 -16.51 11.91 18.69
CA THR A 549 -17.70 12.63 19.17
C THR A 549 -17.68 12.83 20.69
N LYS A 550 -17.28 11.81 21.48
CA LYS A 550 -17.08 11.94 22.93
C LYS A 550 -15.98 12.96 23.25
N LEU A 551 -14.87 12.94 22.52
CA LEU A 551 -13.74 13.87 22.69
C LEU A 551 -14.17 15.31 22.37
N LEU A 552 -14.95 15.53 21.30
CA LEU A 552 -15.53 16.83 20.96
C LEU A 552 -16.54 17.30 22.01
N GLN A 553 -17.40 16.42 22.54
CA GLN A 553 -18.29 16.75 23.66
C GLN A 553 -17.50 17.16 24.89
N GLN A 554 -16.46 16.41 25.27
CA GLN A 554 -15.57 16.78 26.38
C GLN A 554 -14.91 18.14 26.14
N TYR A 555 -14.36 18.40 24.96
CA TYR A 555 -13.74 19.68 24.61
C TYR A 555 -14.73 20.86 24.68
N VAL A 556 -15.96 20.68 24.19
CA VAL A 556 -17.04 21.68 24.27
C VAL A 556 -17.50 21.90 25.73
N HIS A 557 -17.52 20.86 26.55
CA HIS A 557 -17.85 21.00 27.98
C HIS A 557 -16.74 21.73 28.76
N HIS A 558 -15.47 21.42 28.53
CA HIS A 558 -14.34 22.10 29.19
C HIS A 558 -14.24 23.57 28.76
N THR A 559 -14.31 23.87 27.45
CA THR A 559 -14.29 25.25 26.97
C THR A 559 -15.49 26.07 27.48
N ARG A 560 -16.68 25.49 27.64
CA ARG A 560 -17.82 26.16 28.30
C ARG A 560 -17.59 26.37 29.80
N ALA A 561 -16.97 25.43 30.50
CA ALA A 561 -16.65 25.58 31.93
C ALA A 561 -15.64 26.71 32.16
N ASP A 562 -14.57 26.79 31.37
CA ASP A 562 -13.56 27.84 31.50
C ASP A 562 -14.09 29.23 31.10
N VAL A 563 -14.94 29.34 30.07
CA VAL A 563 -15.58 30.62 29.72
C VAL A 563 -16.48 31.15 30.85
N HIS A 564 -17.18 30.27 31.56
CA HIS A 564 -17.95 30.69 32.75
C HIS A 564 -17.07 31.02 33.96
N LYS A 565 -15.91 30.38 34.12
CA LYS A 565 -14.96 30.65 35.21
C LYS A 565 -14.16 31.94 34.99
N MET A 566 -13.72 32.21 33.76
CA MET A 566 -12.93 33.40 33.40
C MET A 566 -13.71 34.72 33.49
N ARG A 567 -15.05 34.69 33.34
CA ARG A 567 -15.89 35.90 33.33
C ARG A 567 -16.05 36.58 34.71
N SER A 568 -15.55 35.98 35.79
CA SER A 568 -15.70 36.50 37.17
C SER A 568 -14.40 37.00 37.82
N SER A 569 -13.28 37.07 37.10
CA SER A 569 -11.95 37.25 37.75
C SER A 569 -10.90 38.06 36.96
N ASN A 570 -11.26 38.69 35.83
CA ASN A 570 -10.28 39.06 34.80
C ASN A 570 -10.08 40.58 34.56
N GLU A 571 -10.36 41.44 35.55
CA GLU A 571 -10.19 42.90 35.39
C GLU A 571 -8.92 43.46 36.09
N GLU A 572 -8.35 42.76 37.07
CA GLU A 572 -7.20 43.26 37.86
C GLU A 572 -5.85 42.57 37.54
N LEU A 573 -5.85 41.39 36.92
CA LEU A 573 -4.64 40.56 36.73
C LEU A 573 -3.93 40.74 35.37
N ALA A 574 -4.57 41.36 34.39
CA ALA A 574 -4.06 41.44 33.01
C ALA A 574 -2.69 42.16 32.88
N SER A 575 -2.42 43.15 33.74
CA SER A 575 -1.22 43.99 33.65
C SER A 575 0.06 43.38 34.24
N ARG A 576 0.02 42.17 34.81
CA ARG A 576 1.18 41.53 35.49
C ARG A 576 1.75 40.28 34.83
N THR A 577 1.03 39.63 33.91
CA THR A 577 1.41 38.29 33.41
C THR A 577 2.48 38.31 32.32
N PHE A 578 2.47 39.29 31.42
CA PHE A 578 3.41 39.33 30.27
C PHE A 578 4.88 39.44 30.71
N GLY A 579 5.18 40.35 31.64
CA GLY A 579 6.54 40.56 32.19
C GLY A 579 7.08 39.43 33.07
N ASN A 580 6.26 38.43 33.38
CA ASN A 580 6.64 37.20 34.07
C ASN A 580 6.83 36.03 33.09
N ARG A 581 5.95 35.88 32.08
CA ARG A 581 6.09 34.83 31.05
C ARG A 581 7.39 34.96 30.26
N VAL A 582 7.78 36.17 29.86
CA VAL A 582 9.10 36.42 29.21
C VAL A 582 10.27 36.05 30.14
N ARG A 583 10.08 36.18 31.47
CA ARG A 583 11.12 35.87 32.47
C ARG A 583 11.26 34.36 32.68
N SER A 584 10.15 33.62 32.74
CA SER A 584 10.08 32.16 32.83
C SER A 584 10.91 31.47 31.75
N ILE A 585 10.74 31.92 30.50
CA ILE A 585 11.46 31.42 29.31
C ILE A 585 12.97 31.66 29.42
N ILE A 586 13.40 32.74 30.07
CA ILE A 586 14.82 33.08 30.28
C ILE A 586 15.42 32.31 31.47
N THR A 587 14.63 31.94 32.48
CA THR A 587 15.08 31.20 33.67
C THR A 587 14.86 29.69 33.61
N GLY A 588 14.33 29.16 32.50
CA GLY A 588 14.29 27.72 32.21
C GLY A 588 13.33 26.89 33.07
N GLN A 589 12.27 27.49 33.62
CA GLN A 589 11.47 26.89 34.71
C GLN A 589 10.19 26.15 34.24
N GLU A 590 10.21 25.56 33.03
CA GLU A 590 9.06 24.92 32.37
C GLU A 590 9.30 23.44 32.00
N GLU A 591 9.95 22.67 32.89
CA GLU A 591 10.23 21.25 32.63
C GLU A 591 8.96 20.38 32.47
N ALA A 592 7.83 20.77 33.08
CA ALA A 592 6.58 19.97 33.07
C ALA A 592 5.93 19.87 31.68
N ASP A 593 5.85 20.97 30.93
CA ASP A 593 5.25 20.94 29.59
C ASP A 593 6.22 20.40 28.53
N VAL A 594 7.53 20.65 28.71
CA VAL A 594 8.57 20.09 27.83
C VAL A 594 8.67 18.57 27.99
N THR A 595 8.46 18.01 29.20
CA THR A 595 8.39 16.55 29.40
C THR A 595 7.14 15.95 28.78
N ASN A 596 5.95 16.56 28.95
CA ASN A 596 4.73 16.14 28.27
C ASN A 596 4.88 16.09 26.74
N ILE A 597 5.48 17.13 26.13
CA ILE A 597 5.72 17.17 24.67
C ILE A 597 6.72 16.11 24.23
N ARG A 598 7.79 15.84 25.02
CA ARG A 598 8.75 14.75 24.75
C ARG A 598 8.11 13.36 24.87
N GLU A 599 7.19 13.15 25.82
CA GLU A 599 6.48 11.88 25.98
C GLU A 599 5.46 11.65 24.84
N LEU A 600 4.72 12.69 24.45
CA LEU A 600 3.80 12.64 23.31
C LEU A 600 4.56 12.26 22.02
N ASN A 601 5.72 12.89 21.76
CA ASN A 601 6.57 12.52 20.64
C ASN A 601 7.07 11.06 20.75
N ARG A 602 7.50 10.59 21.92
CA ARG A 602 7.88 9.17 22.11
C ARG A 602 6.73 8.19 21.83
N LYS A 603 5.50 8.52 22.22
CA LYS A 603 4.31 7.71 21.90
C LYS A 603 4.02 7.72 20.39
N LEU A 604 4.14 8.87 19.74
CA LEU A 604 3.96 8.99 18.28
C LEU A 604 5.04 8.19 17.52
N THR A 605 6.31 8.28 17.92
CA THR A 605 7.40 7.49 17.34
C THR A 605 7.13 5.98 17.49
N ARG A 606 6.72 5.51 18.67
CA ARG A 606 6.40 4.09 18.87
C ARG A 606 5.23 3.59 18.04
N MET A 607 4.16 4.37 17.90
CA MET A 607 3.03 3.97 17.03
C MET A 607 3.45 3.92 15.56
N LEU A 608 4.35 4.81 15.11
CA LEU A 608 4.93 4.77 13.77
C LEU A 608 5.87 3.55 13.61
N GLU A 609 6.68 3.21 14.62
CA GLU A 609 7.51 2.01 14.63
C GLU A 609 6.66 0.73 14.60
N GLU A 610 5.59 0.65 15.37
CA GLU A 610 4.65 -0.49 15.40
C GLU A 610 3.90 -0.64 14.07
N GLU A 611 3.38 0.45 13.48
CA GLU A 611 2.71 0.39 12.18
C GLU A 611 3.69 0.10 11.04
N MET A 612 4.91 0.66 11.03
CA MET A 612 5.92 0.25 10.05
C MET A 612 6.29 -1.23 10.21
N THR A 613 6.37 -1.74 11.44
CA THR A 613 6.66 -3.16 11.69
C THR A 613 5.52 -4.07 11.22
N LYS A 614 4.25 -3.70 11.43
CA LYS A 614 3.10 -4.43 10.85
C LYS A 614 3.10 -4.41 9.33
N ASN A 615 3.37 -3.25 8.72
CA ASN A 615 3.41 -3.10 7.25
C ASN A 615 4.66 -3.73 6.61
N MET A 616 5.62 -4.23 7.38
CA MET A 616 6.70 -5.13 6.93
C MET A 616 6.43 -6.62 7.25
N ALA A 617 5.35 -6.94 7.96
CA ALA A 617 4.94 -8.29 8.34
C ALA A 617 3.73 -8.81 7.52
N LEU A 618 3.34 -8.07 6.48
CA LEU A 618 2.30 -8.37 5.49
C LEU A 618 2.92 -8.36 4.07
#